data_AF-A0A6M7GSR4-F1
#
_entry.id   AF-A0A6M7GSR4-F1
#
_cell.length_a   1.000
_cell.length_b   1.000
_cell.length_c   1.000
_cell.angle_alpha   90.00
_cell.angle_beta   90.00
_cell.angle_gamma   90.00
#
_symmetry.space_group_name_H-M   'P 1'
#
loop_
_entity.id
_entity.type
_entity.pdbx_description
1 polymer ?
#
loop_
_entity_poly.entity_id
_entity_poly.type
_entity_poly.pdbx_seq_one_letter_code
_entity_poly.pdbx_strand_id
1 'polypeptide(L)' 'MSVTVDDKDVSLNMIRPFEILTLPIPAGVAGKSLVWRFINDYGAISQPLKKNL' A
#
# COMPACT_ATOMS: atom_id res chain seq x y z
N MET A 1 4.96 0.94 -7.97
CA MET A 1 4.58 0.80 -6.55
C MET A 1 3.31 -0.03 -6.47
N SER A 2 3.00 -0.62 -5.31
CA SER A 2 1.76 -1.37 -5.10
C SER A 2 1.35 -1.32 -3.64
N VAL A 3 0.06 -1.21 -3.36
CA VAL A 3 -0.51 -1.35 -2.03
C VAL A 3 -1.62 -2.38 -2.11
N THR A 4 -1.60 -3.39 -1.24
CA THR A 4 -2.65 -4.40 -1.19
C THR A 4 -3.17 -4.58 0.22
N VAL A 5 -4.49 -4.78 0.34
CA VAL A 5 -5.16 -5.17 1.59
C VAL A 5 -5.78 -6.56 1.37
N ASP A 6 -5.38 -7.53 2.19
CA ASP A 6 -5.71 -8.96 2.03
C ASP A 6 -5.56 -9.44 0.58
N ASP A 7 -4.39 -9.18 -0.01
CA ASP A 7 -4.02 -9.51 -1.39
C ASP A 7 -4.86 -8.83 -2.51
N LYS A 8 -5.79 -7.93 -2.17
CA LYS A 8 -6.49 -7.08 -3.15
C LYS A 8 -5.83 -5.72 -3.29
N ASP A 9 -5.71 -5.25 -4.52
CA ASP A 9 -5.06 -3.98 -4.84
C ASP A 9 -5.83 -2.76 -4.35
N VAL A 10 -5.07 -1.76 -3.91
CA VAL A 10 -5.53 -0.42 -3.54
C VAL A 10 -4.82 0.56 -4.46
N SER A 11 -5.60 1.25 -5.31
CA SER A 11 -5.06 2.26 -6.20
C SER A 11 -4.46 3.42 -5.41
N LEU A 12 -3.14 3.55 -5.49
CA LEU A 12 -2.37 4.62 -4.87
C LEU A 12 -1.28 5.11 -5.83
N ASN A 13 -1.22 6.42 -6.04
CA ASN A 13 -0.23 7.03 -6.92
C ASN A 13 0.97 7.63 -6.15
N MET A 14 0.71 8.41 -5.09
CA MET A 14 1.75 8.99 -4.24
C MET A 14 1.14 9.46 -2.91
N ILE A 15 1.91 9.40 -1.83
CA ILE A 15 1.63 10.16 -0.60
C ILE A 15 2.67 11.29 -0.52
N ARG A 16 2.22 12.54 -0.33
CA ARG A 16 3.14 13.67 -0.20
C ARG A 16 3.82 13.65 1.18
N PRO A 17 5.03 14.24 1.31
CA PRO A 17 5.68 14.37 2.60
C PRO A 17 4.77 15.03 3.63
N PHE A 18 4.70 14.44 4.83
CA PHE A 18 3.92 14.92 5.98
C PHE A 18 2.39 14.97 5.78
N GLU A 19 1.86 14.38 4.70
CA GLU A 19 0.42 14.23 4.51
C GLU A 19 -0.08 12.86 4.97
N ILE A 20 -1.33 12.82 5.43
CA ILE A 20 -2.09 11.59 5.70
C ILE A 20 -3.09 11.40 4.56
N LEU A 21 -3.06 10.23 3.93
CA LEU A 21 -4.01 9.85 2.89
C LEU A 21 -4.90 8.70 3.38
N THR A 22 -6.21 8.92 3.35
CA THR A 22 -7.22 7.89 3.65
C THR A 22 -7.63 7.20 2.36
N LEU A 23 -7.47 5.88 2.30
CA LEU A 23 -7.85 5.05 1.15
C LEU A 23 -8.98 4.10 1.53
N PRO A 24 -9.96 3.85 0.65
CA PRO A 24 -11.02 2.89 0.92
C PRO A 24 -10.46 1.47 0.96
N ILE A 25 -10.98 0.65 1.88
CA ILE A 25 -10.70 -0.78 1.90
C ILE A 25 -11.40 -1.44 0.69
N PRO A 26 -10.71 -2.29 -0.10
CA PRO A 26 -11.31 -2.98 -1.24
C PRO A 26 -12.55 -3.81 -0.85
N ALA A 27 -13.53 -3.88 -1.74
CA ALA A 27 -14.74 -4.66 -1.46
C ALA A 27 -14.44 -6.16 -1.24
N GLY A 28 -15.09 -6.76 -0.24
CA GLY A 28 -14.99 -8.19 0.05
C GLY A 28 -13.62 -8.62 0.60
N VAL A 29 -12.96 -7.77 1.38
CA VAL A 29 -11.79 -8.14 2.21
C VAL A 29 -12.10 -7.90 3.68
N ALA A 30 -11.37 -8.57 4.56
CA ALA A 30 -11.55 -8.44 6.01
C ALA A 30 -10.76 -7.25 6.59
N GLY A 31 -9.75 -6.75 5.87
CA GLY A 31 -8.91 -5.64 6.28
C GLY A 31 -7.85 -6.01 7.30
N LYS A 32 -7.29 -7.23 7.25
CA LYS A 32 -6.40 -7.76 8.30
C LYS A 32 -4.91 -7.64 7.98
N SER A 33 -4.56 -7.54 6.71
CA SER A 33 -3.16 -7.51 6.26
C SER A 33 -2.96 -6.43 5.21
N LEU A 34 -2.01 -5.53 5.47
CA LEU A 34 -1.51 -4.54 4.53
C LEU A 34 -0.14 -4.97 4.02
N VAL A 35 0.04 -4.99 2.70
CA VAL A 35 1.35 -5.14 2.05
C VAL A 35 1.63 -3.94 1.16
N TRP A 36 2.80 -3.35 1.33
CA TRP A 36 3.22 -2.15 0.62
C TRP A 36 4.54 -2.37 -0.11
N ARG A 37 4.64 -1.88 -1.34
CA ARG A 37 5.90 -1.73 -2.09
C ARG A 37 5.97 -0.33 -2.70
N PHE A 38 7.06 0.39 -2.45
CA PHE A 38 7.32 1.70 -3.05
C PHE A 38 8.37 1.60 -4.16
N ILE A 39 8.48 2.64 -4.97
CA ILE A 39 9.60 2.84 -5.89
C ILE A 39 10.64 3.67 -5.14
N ASN A 40 11.88 3.19 -5.05
CA ASN A 40 12.96 3.91 -4.38
C ASN A 40 13.64 4.92 -5.32
N ASP A 41 14.61 5.66 -4.80
CA ASP A 41 15.34 6.71 -5.53
C ASP A 41 16.11 6.20 -6.76
N TYR A 42 16.37 4.90 -6.83
CA TYR A 42 17.01 4.23 -7.97
C TYR A 42 16.00 3.69 -9.00
N GLY A 43 14.71 3.97 -8.82
CA GLY A 43 13.63 3.46 -9.67
C GLY A 43 13.26 1.99 -9.43
N ALA A 44 13.86 1.33 -8.43
CA ALA A 44 13.60 -0.07 -8.12
C ALA A 44 12.40 -0.24 -7.18
N ILE A 45 11.70 -1.36 -7.31
CA ILE A 45 10.61 -1.74 -6.39
C ILE A 45 11.22 -2.26 -5.08
N SER A 46 10.75 -1.72 -3.96
CA SER A 46 11.20 -2.14 -2.62
C SER A 46 10.84 -3.59 -2.31
N GLN A 47 11.53 -4.17 -1.33
CA GLN A 47 11.02 -5.35 -0.62
C GLN A 47 9.64 -5.03 0.01
N PRO A 48 8.77 -6.03 0.20
CA PRO A 48 7.45 -5.81 0.75
C PRO A 48 7.52 -5.42 2.22
N LEU A 49 6.87 -4.31 2.56
CA LEU A 49 6.56 -3.96 3.95
C LEU A 49 5.21 -4.59 4.30
N LYS A 50 5.15 -5.35 5.39
CA LYS A 50 3.94 -6.04 5.85
C LYS A 50 3.49 -5.49 7.20
N LYS A 51 2.18 -5.27 7.33
CA LYS A 51 1.56 -4.85 8.59
C LYS A 51 0.28 -5.64 8.80
N ASN A 52 0.19 -6.32 9.94
CA ASN A 52 -1.08 -6.84 10.44
C ASN A 52 -1.87 -5.66 11.05
N LEU A 53 -3.13 -5.54 10.65
CA LEU A 53 -4.06 -4.49 11.07
C LEU A 53 -4.95 -4.96 12.21
#